data_AF-A0A345YD91-F1
#
_entry.id   AF-A0A345YD91-F1
#
_cell.length_a   1.000
_cell.length_b   1.000
_cell.length_c   1.000
_cell.angle_alpha   90.00
_cell.angle_beta   90.00
_cell.angle_gamma   90.00
#
_symmetry.space_group_name_H-M   'P 1'
#
loop_
_entity.id
_entity.type
_entity.pdbx_description
1 polymer ?
#
loop_
_entity_poly.entity_id
_entity_poly.type
_entity_poly.pdbx_seq_one_letter_code
_entity_poly.pdbx_strand_id
1 'polypeptide(L)' 'MYVCICNAIRENELRRAARHVSGDAEACYAALGKAPCCGSCLDEADDILQEEREFGFIPAAA' A
#
# COMPACT_ATOMS: atom_id res chain seq x y z
N MET A 1 -6.55 -8.25 3.49
CA MET A 1 -7.39 -8.56 2.30
C MET A 1 -6.53 -8.59 1.02
N TYR A 2 -7.08 -8.85 -0.17
CA TYR A 2 -6.45 -8.41 -1.43
C TYR A 2 -6.95 -6.99 -1.72
N VAL A 3 -6.05 -6.07 -2.02
CA VAL A 3 -6.39 -4.68 -2.41
C VAL A 3 -6.38 -4.56 -3.93
N CYS A 4 -5.34 -5.09 -4.60
CA CYS A 4 -5.33 -5.19 -6.06
C CYS A 4 -5.51 -6.63 -6.53
N ILE A 5 -6.68 -6.95 -7.08
CA ILE A 5 -6.94 -8.26 -7.69
C ILE A 5 -6.07 -8.46 -8.94
N CYS A 6 -5.92 -7.43 -9.80
CA CYS A 6 -5.15 -7.52 -11.04
C CYS A 6 -3.66 -7.82 -10.84
N ASN A 7 -3.04 -7.21 -9.82
CA ASN A 7 -1.62 -7.42 -9.49
C ASN A 7 -1.40 -8.46 -8.38
N ALA A 8 -2.46 -9.05 -7.84
CA ALA A 8 -2.47 -9.91 -6.66
C ALA A 8 -1.77 -9.29 -5.42
N ILE A 9 -1.91 -7.97 -5.24
CA ILE A 9 -1.32 -7.25 -4.09
C ILE A 9 -2.23 -7.39 -2.89
N ARG A 10 -1.69 -7.93 -1.80
CA ARG A 10 -2.37 -8.04 -0.51
C ARG A 10 -2.19 -6.78 0.30
N GLU A 11 -3.18 -6.52 1.14
CA GLU A 11 -3.19 -5.41 2.08
C GLU A 11 -1.93 -5.40 2.97
N ASN A 12 -1.49 -6.55 3.49
CA ASN A 12 -0.27 -6.63 4.30
C ASN A 12 1.03 -6.35 3.51
N GLU A 13 1.01 -6.51 2.18
CA GLU A 13 2.14 -6.15 1.30
C GLU A 13 2.12 -4.65 1.02
N LEU A 14 0.95 -4.08 0.75
CA LEU A 14 0.73 -2.65 0.58
C LEU A 14 1.06 -1.87 1.88
N ARG A 15 0.50 -2.31 3.01
CA ARG A 15 0.76 -1.77 4.36
C ARG A 15 2.23 -1.90 4.79
N ARG A 16 3.00 -2.83 4.19
CA ARG A 16 4.48 -2.91 4.33
C ARG A 16 5.20 -1.94 3.40
N ALA A 17 4.76 -1.79 2.15
CA ALA A 17 5.32 -0.81 1.22
C ALA A 17 5.14 0.63 1.73
N ALA A 18 3.98 0.94 2.33
CA ALA A 18 3.65 2.24 2.94
C ALA A 18 4.72 2.81 3.89
N ARG A 19 5.41 1.90 4.61
CA ARG A 19 6.41 2.20 5.65
C ARG A 19 7.82 2.43 5.10
N HIS A 20 8.07 2.04 3.84
CA HIS A 20 9.37 2.13 3.19
C HIS A 20 9.36 3.07 1.96
N VAL A 21 8.18 3.44 1.49
CA VAL A 21 7.97 4.22 0.27
C VAL A 21 7.07 5.40 0.60
N SER A 22 7.54 6.61 0.33
CA SER A 22 6.72 7.83 0.31
C SER A 22 6.07 8.01 -1.06
N GLY A 23 4.84 8.54 -1.10
CA GLY A 23 4.07 8.72 -2.32
C GLY A 23 2.73 7.99 -2.27
N ASP A 24 2.04 7.94 -3.39
CA ASP A 24 0.72 7.34 -3.58
C ASP A 24 0.75 5.80 -3.75
N ALA A 25 -0.43 5.23 -4.00
CA ALA A 25 -0.62 3.83 -4.35
C ALA A 25 0.22 3.40 -5.58
N GLU A 26 0.39 4.26 -6.58
CA GLU A 26 1.20 3.96 -7.77
C GLU A 26 2.69 3.83 -7.42
N ALA A 27 3.23 4.74 -6.60
CA ALA A 27 4.59 4.68 -6.09
C ALA A 27 4.83 3.42 -5.25
N CYS A 28 3.88 3.04 -4.39
CA CYS A 28 3.96 1.80 -3.64
C CYS A 28 3.86 0.55 -4.53
N TYR A 29 3.05 0.56 -5.60
CA TYR A 29 2.98 -0.54 -6.57
C TYR A 29 4.29 -0.65 -7.36
N ALA A 30 4.88 0.47 -7.78
CA ALA A 30 6.16 0.51 -8.48
C ALA A 30 7.30 -0.08 -7.63
N ALA A 31 7.31 0.19 -6.33
CA ALA A 31 8.25 -0.42 -5.38
C ALA A 31 8.05 -1.94 -5.19
N LEU A 32 6.84 -2.45 -5.42
CA LEU A 32 6.54 -3.88 -5.49
C LEU A 32 6.82 -4.49 -6.90
N GLY A 33 7.38 -3.71 -7.83
CA GLY A 33 7.64 -4.14 -9.20
C GLY A 33 6.38 -4.30 -10.05
N LYS A 34 5.33 -3.54 -9.75
CA LYS A 34 4.02 -3.57 -10.42
C LYS A 34 3.64 -2.18 -10.95
N ALA A 35 2.86 -2.16 -12.03
CA ALA A 35 2.13 -0.97 -12.47
C ALA A 35 0.63 -1.22 -12.29
N PRO A 36 -0.20 -0.19 -12.03
CA PRO A 36 -1.65 -0.35 -12.02
C PRO A 36 -2.17 -0.85 -13.38
N CYS A 37 -3.17 -1.74 -13.35
CA CYS A 37 -3.75 -2.32 -14.56
C CYS A 37 -5.11 -1.69 -14.91
N CYS A 38 -6.08 -1.74 -13.98
CA CYS A 38 -7.40 -1.13 -14.13
C CYS A 38 -7.59 0.19 -13.36
N GLY A 39 -6.67 0.54 -12.46
CA GLY A 39 -6.77 1.70 -11.57
C GLY A 39 -7.85 1.62 -10.47
N SER A 40 -8.84 0.73 -10.56
CA SER A 40 -10.04 0.70 -9.70
C SER A 40 -9.82 0.45 -8.20
N CYS A 41 -8.58 0.19 -7.78
CA CYS A 41 -8.19 -0.03 -6.39
C CYS A 41 -7.31 1.10 -5.84
N LEU A 42 -7.02 2.15 -6.63
CA LEU A 42 -6.05 3.18 -6.25
C LEU A 42 -6.56 4.04 -5.08
N ASP A 43 -7.81 4.52 -5.12
CA ASP A 43 -8.39 5.30 -4.02
C ASP A 43 -8.37 4.52 -2.69
N GLU A 44 -8.89 3.28 -2.68
CA GLU A 44 -8.86 2.40 -1.47
C GLU A 44 -7.43 2.06 -1.04
N ALA A 45 -6.50 1.89 -1.99
CA ALA A 45 -5.10 1.67 -1.68
C ALA A 45 -4.46 2.91 -1.03
N ASP A 46 -4.75 4.12 -1.51
CA ASP A 46 -4.25 5.36 -0.93
C ASP A 46 -4.83 5.63 0.46
N ASP A 47 -6.11 5.33 0.70
CA ASP A 47 -6.71 5.36 2.05
C ASP A 47 -5.94 4.42 3.00
N ILE A 48 -5.67 3.17 2.58
CA ILE A 48 -4.88 2.19 3.34
C ILE A 48 -3.44 2.67 3.58
N LEU A 49 -2.83 3.36 2.60
CA LEU A 49 -1.49 3.94 2.76
C LEU A 49 -1.48 5.10 3.76
N GLN A 50 -2.51 5.94 3.76
CA GLN A 50 -2.66 7.04 4.72
C GLN A 50 -2.89 6.50 6.13
N GLU A 51 -3.81 5.55 6.30
CA GLU A 51 -4.03 4.85 7.58
C GLU A 51 -2.73 4.29 8.17
N GLU A 52 -1.91 3.59 7.39
CA GLU A 52 -0.64 3.04 7.88
C GLU A 52 0.40 4.09 8.22
N ARG A 53 0.39 5.25 7.56
CA ARG A 53 1.37 6.30 7.85
C ARG A 53 0.95 7.17 9.02
N GLU A 54 -0.36 7.35 9.23
CA GLU A 54 -0.91 8.10 10.35
C GLU A 54 -0.96 7.25 11.63
N PHE A 55 -1.42 6.00 11.56
CA PHE A 55 -1.60 5.10 12.71
C PHE A 55 -0.51 4.05 12.88
N GLY A 56 0.38 3.84 11.89
CA GLY A 56 1.49 2.91 11.98
C GLY A 56 2.61 3.30 12.95
N PHE A 57 2.44 4.40 13.70
CA PHE A 57 3.30 4.77 14.83
C PHE A 57 3.02 3.91 16.08
N ILE A 58 3.04 2.58 15.91
CA ILE A 58 3.32 1.65 16.99
C ILE A 58 4.84 1.48 17.00
N PRO A 59 5.60 2.14 17.90
CA PRO A 59 6.98 1.76 18.12
C PRO A 59 6.98 0.28 18.51
N ALA A 60 7.80 -0.54 17.85
CA ALA A 60 7.97 -1.94 18.21
C ALA A 60 8.47 -2.00 19.66
N ALA A 61 7.56 -2.26 20.59
CA ALA A 61 7.82 -2.16 22.01
C ALA A 61 8.64 -3.37 22.49
N ALA A 62 9.90 -3.09 22.80
CA ALA A 62 10.83 -3.82 23.68
C ALA A 62 10.84 -5.37 23.57
#